data_AF-A0A960Y335-F1
#
_entry.id   AF-A0A960Y335-F1
#
_cell.length_a   1.000
_cell.length_b   1.000
_cell.length_c   1.000
_cell.angle_alpha   90.00
_cell.angle_beta   90.00
_cell.angle_gamma   90.00
#
_symmetry.space_group_name_H-M   'P 1'
#
loop_
_entity.id
_entity.type
_entity.pdbx_description
1 polymer ?
#
loop_
_entity_poly.entity_id
_entity_poly.type
_entity_poly.pdbx_seq_one_letter_code
_entity_poly.pdbx_strand_id
1 'polypeptide(L)'
;MRNYLLNKRIEFLFILLLLIMSPFELFSKEPRFTIKYIDGSGNEYFINKNTLLYRGVKKEESSSGIYDGGEDKKVKFDYKQSKEIRSIVYKLIKDKENHIEKRIMTSGMLIKRNKRKDKIYYIHPNSELKSNLEKNLNTILKD
;
A
#
# COMPACT_ATOMS: atom_id res chain seq x y z
N MET A 1 -17.34 26.44 49.44
CA MET A 1 -17.96 25.27 48.75
C MET A 1 -18.43 25.56 47.33
N ARG A 2 -19.11 26.69 47.05
CA ARG A 2 -19.66 27.02 45.72
C ARG A 2 -18.60 27.13 44.60
N ASN A 3 -17.42 27.68 44.89
CA ASN A 3 -16.32 27.83 43.92
C ASN A 3 -15.64 26.51 43.53
N TYR A 4 -15.62 25.52 44.42
CA TYR A 4 -15.05 24.20 44.14
C TYR A 4 -15.90 23.41 43.13
N LEU A 5 -17.22 23.51 43.26
CA LEU A 5 -18.17 22.89 42.33
C LEU A 5 -18.17 23.57 40.95
N LEU A 6 -17.88 24.88 40.90
CA LEU A 6 -17.76 25.63 39.65
C LEU A 6 -16.50 25.22 38.87
N ASN A 7 -15.35 25.09 39.55
CA ASN A 7 -14.09 24.67 38.93
C ASN A 7 -14.16 23.24 38.39
N LYS A 8 -14.79 22.31 39.11
CA LYS A 8 -14.98 20.93 38.60
C LYS A 8 -15.85 20.87 37.34
N ARG A 9 -16.83 21.77 37.19
CA ARG A 9 -17.66 21.84 35.97
C ARG A 9 -16.86 22.36 34.77
N ILE A 10 -15.95 23.31 34.99
CA ILE A 10 -15.07 23.85 33.95
C ILE A 10 -14.04 22.79 33.51
N GLU A 11 -13.43 22.07 34.46
CA GLU A 11 -12.51 20.96 34.15
C GLU A 11 -13.22 19.85 33.36
N PHE A 12 -14.46 19.51 33.72
CA PHE A 12 -15.25 18.50 33.01
C PHE A 12 -15.61 18.94 31.59
N LEU A 13 -15.92 20.22 31.38
CA LEU A 13 -16.15 20.80 30.04
C LEU A 13 -14.87 20.80 29.19
N PHE A 14 -13.70 21.02 29.79
CA PHE A 14 -12.41 20.96 29.09
C PHE A 14 -12.08 19.53 28.61
N ILE A 15 -12.34 18.51 29.44
CA ILE A 15 -12.15 17.10 29.07
C ILE A 15 -13.14 16.69 27.96
N LEU A 16 -14.38 17.17 28.03
CA LEU A 16 -15.39 16.92 26.99
C LEU A 16 -14.99 17.57 25.65
N LEU A 17 -14.44 18.79 25.68
CA LEU A 17 -13.95 19.49 24.49
C LEU A 17 -12.75 18.76 23.84
N LEU A 18 -11.84 18.21 24.66
CA LEU A 18 -10.70 17.41 24.19
C LEU A 18 -11.14 16.09 23.54
N LEU A 19 -12.26 15.49 23.96
CA LEU A 19 -12.82 14.28 23.34
C LEU A 19 -13.50 14.57 21.99
N ILE A 20 -14.09 15.75 21.81
CA ILE A 20 -14.70 16.16 20.53
C ILE A 20 -13.63 16.55 19.50
N MET A 21 -12.46 17.02 19.98
CA MET A 21 -11.28 17.32 19.15
C MET A 21 -10.41 16.09 18.87
N SER A 22 -10.82 14.88 19.27
CA SER A 22 -10.13 13.67 18.80
C SER A 22 -10.21 13.65 17.27
N PRO A 23 -9.09 13.56 16.54
CA PRO A 23 -9.14 13.55 15.08
C PRO A 23 -9.77 12.23 14.66
N PHE A 24 -11.09 12.24 14.44
CA PHE A 24 -11.84 11.15 13.83
C PHE A 24 -11.53 11.01 12.32
N GLU A 25 -10.47 11.65 11.86
CA GLU A 25 -10.07 11.66 10.46
C GLU A 25 -8.65 11.16 10.35
N LEU A 26 -8.46 9.84 10.37
CA LEU A 26 -7.36 9.21 9.63
C LEU A 26 -7.61 7.75 9.26
N PHE A 27 -8.86 7.29 9.15
CA PHE A 27 -9.12 6.09 8.37
C PHE A 27 -9.14 6.47 6.89
N SER A 28 -7.96 6.69 6.32
CA SER A 28 -7.83 6.75 4.86
C SER A 28 -8.42 5.46 4.30
N LYS A 29 -9.55 5.57 3.59
CA LYS A 29 -10.23 4.40 3.02
C LYS A 29 -9.24 3.68 2.09
N GLU A 30 -8.87 2.45 2.45
CA GLU A 30 -7.99 1.60 1.63
C GLU A 30 -8.47 1.58 0.17
N PRO A 31 -7.57 1.78 -0.81
CA PRO A 31 -7.96 1.85 -2.19
C PRO A 31 -8.56 0.52 -2.66
N ARG A 32 -9.54 0.60 -3.54
CA ARG A 32 -10.15 -0.60 -4.14
C ARG A 32 -9.21 -1.18 -5.19
N PHE A 33 -8.67 -2.36 -4.92
CA PHE A 33 -7.79 -3.10 -5.83
C PHE A 33 -8.23 -4.56 -6.01
N THR A 34 -7.83 -5.16 -7.13
CA THR A 34 -7.88 -6.63 -7.32
C THR A 34 -6.54 -7.26 -6.98
N ILE A 35 -5.45 -6.56 -7.29
CA ILE A 35 -4.08 -6.94 -6.96
C ILE A 35 -3.41 -5.75 -6.26
N LYS A 36 -2.73 -6.00 -5.14
CA LYS A 36 -1.77 -5.08 -4.55
C LYS A 36 -0.39 -5.70 -4.68
N TYR A 37 0.59 -4.92 -5.09
CA TYR A 37 1.99 -5.32 -5.15
C TYR A 37 2.82 -4.33 -4.31
N ILE A 38 3.73 -4.83 -3.51
CA ILE A 38 4.72 -4.02 -2.79
C ILE A 38 6.10 -4.44 -3.26
N ASP A 39 6.90 -3.49 -3.74
CA ASP A 39 8.25 -3.79 -4.22
C ASP A 39 9.25 -3.98 -3.07
N GLY A 40 10.52 -4.22 -3.45
CA GLY A 40 11.60 -4.41 -2.51
C GLY A 40 11.93 -3.20 -1.64
N SER A 41 11.55 -2.00 -2.08
CA SER A 41 11.76 -0.72 -1.39
C SER A 41 10.57 -0.29 -0.55
N GLY A 42 9.43 -0.98 -0.68
CA GLY A 42 8.21 -0.69 0.07
C GLY A 42 7.20 0.16 -0.70
N ASN A 43 7.43 0.49 -1.97
CA ASN A 43 6.44 1.23 -2.76
C ASN A 43 5.24 0.34 -3.07
N GLU A 44 4.05 0.93 -3.01
CA GLU A 44 2.80 0.20 -3.17
C GLU A 44 2.15 0.48 -4.52
N TYR A 45 1.72 -0.60 -5.18
CA TYR A 45 1.05 -0.59 -6.46
C TYR A 45 -0.32 -1.26 -6.31
N PHE A 46 -1.38 -0.49 -6.50
CA PHE A 46 -2.76 -0.94 -6.42
C PHE A 46 -3.35 -1.05 -7.83
N ILE A 47 -3.54 -2.28 -8.27
CA ILE A 47 -3.93 -2.61 -9.64
C ILE A 47 -5.39 -3.03 -9.68
N ASN A 48 -6.16 -2.37 -10.54
CA ASN A 48 -7.54 -2.71 -10.86
C ASN A 48 -7.70 -3.02 -12.36
N LYS A 49 -8.92 -3.03 -12.90
CA LYS A 49 -9.21 -3.42 -14.30
C LYS A 49 -8.34 -2.67 -15.33
N ASN A 50 -8.23 -1.35 -15.17
CA ASN A 50 -7.60 -0.42 -16.10
C ASN A 50 -6.98 0.79 -15.37
N THR A 51 -6.64 0.64 -14.09
CA THR A 51 -6.10 1.73 -13.28
C THR A 51 -5.01 1.20 -12.38
N LEU A 52 -3.91 1.95 -12.33
CA LEU A 52 -2.81 1.77 -11.42
C LEU A 52 -2.77 2.98 -10.49
N LEU A 53 -2.89 2.73 -9.20
CA LEU A 53 -2.57 3.71 -8.17
C LEU A 53 -1.23 3.32 -7.55
N TYR A 54 -0.29 4.25 -7.56
CA TYR A 54 1.04 4.14 -6.98
C TYR A 54 1.14 5.01 -5.74
N ARG A 55 1.71 4.46 -4.67
CA ARG A 55 2.11 5.20 -3.47
C ARG A 55 3.59 4.94 -3.24
N GLY A 56 4.39 5.97 -3.45
CA GLY A 56 5.81 5.93 -3.13
C GLY A 56 5.98 6.05 -1.62
N VAL A 57 6.85 5.22 -1.04
CA VAL A 57 7.22 5.38 0.37
C VAL A 57 7.86 6.75 0.56
N LYS A 58 7.42 7.50 1.57
CA LYS A 58 8.01 8.81 1.84
C LYS A 58 9.32 8.67 2.59
N LYS A 59 10.18 9.68 2.48
CA LYS A 59 11.50 9.69 3.11
C LYS A 59 11.42 9.44 4.62
N GLU A 60 10.39 9.99 5.25
CA GLU A 60 10.10 9.86 6.68
C GLU A 60 9.67 8.44 7.09
N GLU A 61 9.12 7.68 6.14
CA GLU A 61 8.63 6.32 6.33
C GLU A 61 9.69 5.27 5.95
N SER A 62 10.79 5.71 5.33
CA SER A 62 11.88 4.85 4.90
C SER A 62 12.77 4.43 6.07
N SER A 63 13.11 3.15 6.13
CA SER A 63 14.05 2.62 7.13
C SER A 63 15.44 3.24 7.03
N SER A 64 15.82 3.74 5.85
CA SER A 64 17.11 4.42 5.64
C SER A 64 17.05 5.91 5.93
N GLY A 65 15.85 6.50 6.05
CA GLY A 65 15.66 7.95 6.17
C GLY A 65 16.14 8.77 4.96
N ILE A 66 16.57 8.12 3.88
CA ILE A 66 17.12 8.77 2.68
C ILE A 66 16.39 8.37 1.39
N TYR A 67 15.75 7.21 1.35
CA TYR A 67 15.03 6.75 0.17
C TYR A 67 13.66 7.42 0.08
N ASP A 68 13.34 7.95 -1.10
CA ASP A 68 12.04 8.50 -1.44
C ASP A 68 11.51 7.78 -2.68
N GLY A 69 10.33 7.15 -2.55
CA GLY A 69 9.64 6.49 -3.64
C GLY A 69 9.01 7.45 -4.65
N GLY A 70 9.06 8.75 -4.38
CA GLY A 70 8.49 9.80 -5.22
C GLY A 70 7.02 10.04 -4.95
N GLU A 71 6.42 10.84 -5.83
CA GLU A 71 5.03 11.28 -5.70
C GLU A 71 4.02 10.15 -5.98
N ASP A 72 2.90 10.22 -5.27
CA ASP A 72 1.78 9.32 -5.49
C ASP A 72 1.18 9.60 -6.87
N LYS A 73 0.89 8.53 -7.62
CA LYS A 73 0.38 8.64 -9.00
C LYS A 73 -0.84 7.78 -9.20
N LYS A 74 -1.78 8.26 -10.01
CA LYS A 74 -2.92 7.47 -10.47
C LYS A 74 -3.03 7.57 -11.97
N VAL A 75 -2.80 6.47 -12.65
CA VAL A 75 -2.80 6.39 -14.12
C VAL A 75 -3.81 5.38 -14.60
N LYS A 76 -4.39 5.66 -15.77
CA LYS A 76 -5.18 4.68 -16.52
C LYS A 76 -4.26 3.97 -17.48
N PHE A 77 -4.48 2.68 -17.69
CA PHE A 77 -3.75 1.90 -18.67
C PHE A 77 -4.72 1.16 -19.59
N ASP A 78 -4.27 0.86 -20.81
CA ASP A 78 -5.09 0.26 -21.85
C ASP A 78 -5.28 -1.26 -21.65
N TYR A 79 -6.01 -1.88 -22.57
CA TYR A 79 -6.26 -3.32 -22.52
C TYR A 79 -4.97 -4.16 -22.70
N LYS A 80 -4.02 -3.70 -23.51
CA LYS A 80 -2.76 -4.41 -23.77
C LYS A 80 -1.90 -4.43 -22.50
N GLN A 81 -1.70 -3.27 -21.87
CA GLN A 81 -1.02 -3.11 -20.60
C GLN A 81 -1.71 -3.94 -19.50
N SER A 82 -3.05 -3.93 -19.42
CA SER A 82 -3.80 -4.76 -18.48
C SER A 82 -3.53 -6.25 -18.67
N LYS A 83 -3.47 -6.72 -19.92
CA LYS A 83 -3.22 -8.13 -20.25
C LYS A 83 -1.79 -8.54 -19.87
N GLU A 84 -0.81 -7.67 -20.13
CA GLU A 84 0.60 -7.91 -19.76
C GLU A 84 0.78 -8.04 -18.25
N ILE A 85 0.28 -7.07 -17.48
CA ILE A 85 0.34 -7.11 -16.01
C ILE A 85 -0.30 -8.40 -15.49
N ARG A 86 -1.51 -8.73 -15.95
CA ARG A 86 -2.22 -9.95 -15.50
C ARG A 86 -1.47 -11.23 -15.85
N SER A 87 -0.83 -11.27 -17.02
CA SER A 87 -0.01 -12.40 -17.44
C SER A 87 1.18 -12.60 -16.51
N ILE A 88 1.92 -11.53 -16.20
CA ILE A 88 3.07 -11.59 -15.27
C ILE A 88 2.62 -11.96 -13.86
N VAL A 89 1.55 -11.34 -13.35
CA VAL A 89 0.97 -11.66 -12.04
C VAL A 89 0.55 -13.13 -11.95
N TYR A 90 -0.06 -13.67 -13.02
CA TYR A 90 -0.46 -15.07 -13.04
C TYR A 90 0.75 -16.02 -13.03
N LYS A 91 1.81 -15.69 -13.79
CA LYS A 91 3.07 -16.44 -13.76
C LYS A 91 3.71 -16.39 -12.37
N LEU A 92 3.79 -15.21 -11.74
CA LEU A 92 4.28 -15.04 -10.37
C LEU A 92 3.54 -15.91 -9.38
N ILE A 93 2.20 -15.98 -9.45
CA ILE A 93 1.40 -16.83 -8.54
C ILE A 93 1.69 -18.33 -8.74
N LYS A 94 2.06 -18.74 -9.95
CA LYS A 94 2.37 -20.14 -10.28
C LYS A 94 3.81 -20.54 -10.00
N ASP A 95 4.71 -19.56 -9.96
CA ASP A 95 6.15 -19.74 -9.78
C ASP A 95 6.52 -20.01 -8.32
N LYS A 96 6.22 -21.23 -7.86
CA LYS A 96 6.45 -21.64 -6.46
C LYS A 96 7.92 -21.68 -6.08
N GLU A 97 8.83 -21.85 -7.04
CA GLU A 97 10.27 -21.93 -6.80
C GLU A 97 10.84 -20.61 -6.30
N ASN A 98 10.27 -19.49 -6.77
CA ASN A 98 10.63 -18.16 -6.31
C ASN A 98 9.75 -17.65 -5.16
N HIS A 99 8.89 -18.49 -4.57
CA HIS A 99 8.13 -18.10 -3.38
C HIS A 99 8.98 -18.31 -2.14
N ILE A 100 8.90 -17.35 -1.23
CA ILE A 100 9.52 -17.44 0.09
C ILE A 100 8.43 -17.43 1.17
N GLU A 101 8.72 -18.05 2.31
CA GLU A 101 7.72 -18.21 3.38
C GLU A 101 7.38 -16.89 4.09
N LYS A 102 8.36 -15.99 4.17
CA LYS A 102 8.25 -14.73 4.91
C LYS A 102 8.88 -13.60 4.11
N ARG A 103 8.37 -12.38 4.30
CA ARG A 103 8.96 -11.18 3.71
C ARG A 103 10.39 -10.98 4.24
N ILE A 104 11.32 -10.77 3.31
CA ILE A 104 12.69 -10.35 3.59
C ILE A 104 12.96 -9.00 2.89
N MET A 105 14.06 -8.32 3.23
CA MET A 105 14.47 -7.11 2.50
C MET A 105 14.55 -7.39 1.00
N THR A 106 14.17 -6.42 0.18
CA THR A 106 14.18 -6.50 -1.30
C THR A 106 13.20 -7.49 -1.93
N SER A 107 12.50 -8.32 -1.14
CA SER A 107 11.46 -9.22 -1.64
C SER A 107 10.24 -8.45 -2.11
N GLY A 108 9.60 -8.96 -3.16
CA GLY A 108 8.29 -8.46 -3.59
C GLY A 108 7.18 -9.10 -2.76
N MET A 109 6.10 -8.36 -2.49
CA MET A 109 4.88 -8.91 -1.88
C MET A 109 3.69 -8.69 -2.80
N LEU A 110 3.08 -9.79 -3.26
CA LEU A 110 1.88 -9.78 -4.07
C LEU A 110 0.67 -10.18 -3.22
N ILE A 111 -0.35 -9.35 -3.20
CA ILE A 111 -1.62 -9.60 -2.52
C ILE A 111 -2.72 -9.67 -3.57
N LYS A 112 -3.35 -10.84 -3.69
CA LYS A 112 -4.52 -11.05 -4.53
C LYS A 112 -5.79 -11.03 -3.70
N ARG A 113 -6.63 -10.03 -3.95
CA ARG A 113 -7.91 -9.88 -3.25
C ARG A 113 -8.87 -10.98 -3.68
N ASN A 114 -9.46 -11.69 -2.70
CA ASN A 114 -10.56 -12.63 -2.95
C ASN A 114 -11.74 -12.31 -2.03
N LYS A 115 -12.93 -12.82 -2.37
CA LYS A 115 -14.17 -12.54 -1.61
C LYS A 115 -14.12 -12.93 -0.13
N ARG A 116 -13.33 -13.94 0.24
CA ARG A 116 -13.26 -14.49 1.61
C ARG A 116 -12.02 -14.03 2.36
N LYS A 117 -10.85 -14.21 1.75
CA LYS A 117 -9.55 -13.89 2.35
C LYS A 117 -8.54 -13.59 1.26
N ASP A 118 -7.77 -12.53 1.48
CA ASP A 118 -6.69 -12.16 0.58
C ASP A 118 -5.60 -13.24 0.62
N LYS A 119 -5.04 -13.54 -0.56
CA LYS A 119 -3.89 -14.44 -0.69
C LYS A 119 -2.63 -13.61 -0.85
N ILE A 120 -1.63 -13.90 -0.03
CA ILE A 120 -0.34 -13.20 -0.01
C ILE A 120 0.72 -14.15 -0.56
N TYR A 121 1.59 -13.62 -1.42
CA TYR A 121 2.75 -14.32 -1.98
C TYR A 121 3.98 -13.43 -1.76
N TYR A 122 4.98 -13.94 -1.06
CA TYR A 122 6.27 -13.28 -0.98
C TYR A 122 7.17 -13.86 -2.08
N ILE A 123 7.83 -12.97 -2.82
CA ILE A 123 8.57 -13.31 -4.02
C ILE A 123 10.05 -13.01 -3.77
N HIS A 124 10.90 -14.00 -4.03
CA HIS A 124 12.33 -13.91 -3.83
C HIS A 124 12.93 -12.69 -4.58
N PRO A 125 13.92 -11.97 -4.00
CA PRO A 125 14.52 -10.79 -4.62
C PRO A 125 15.07 -11.02 -6.04
N ASN A 126 15.62 -12.21 -6.29
CA ASN A 126 16.25 -12.58 -7.56
C ASN A 126 15.26 -13.11 -8.61
N SER A 127 13.95 -13.08 -8.36
CA SER A 127 12.96 -13.55 -9.33
C SER A 127 12.95 -12.64 -10.57
N GLU A 128 13.21 -13.21 -11.75
CA GLU A 128 13.11 -12.47 -13.01
C GLU A 128 11.69 -11.96 -13.26
N LEU A 129 10.67 -12.73 -12.86
CA LEU A 129 9.27 -12.33 -12.99
C LEU A 129 8.92 -11.12 -12.12
N LYS A 130 9.54 -11.00 -10.94
CA LYS A 130 9.43 -9.81 -10.07
C LYS A 130 9.97 -8.58 -10.79
N SER A 131 11.21 -8.66 -11.26
CA SER A 131 11.87 -7.55 -11.99
C SER A 131 11.09 -7.15 -13.25
N ASN A 132 10.53 -8.11 -13.97
CA ASN A 132 9.69 -7.87 -15.14
C ASN A 132 8.38 -7.16 -14.78
N LEU A 133 7.74 -7.52 -13.66
CA LEU A 133 6.55 -6.83 -13.17
C LEU A 133 6.88 -5.37 -12.82
N GLU A 134 7.93 -5.14 -12.03
CA GLU A 134 8.35 -3.80 -11.59
C GLU A 134 8.70 -2.90 -12.77
N LYS A 135 9.41 -3.43 -13.78
CA LYS A 135 9.70 -2.71 -15.02
C LYS A 135 8.43 -2.31 -15.76
N ASN A 136 7.48 -3.24 -15.92
CA ASN A 136 6.22 -2.97 -16.62
C ASN A 136 5.37 -1.91 -15.89
N LEU A 137 5.29 -2.00 -14.57
CA LEU A 137 4.59 -1.00 -13.74
C LEU A 137 5.25 0.38 -13.85
N ASN A 138 6.57 0.45 -13.83
CA ASN A 138 7.30 1.71 -13.97
C ASN A 138 7.16 2.34 -15.37
N THR A 139 7.03 1.54 -16.44
CA THR A 139 6.68 2.05 -17.77
C THR A 139 5.32 2.75 -17.72
N ILE A 140 4.31 2.09 -17.16
CA ILE A 140 2.94 2.63 -17.07
C ILE A 140 2.89 3.93 -16.24
N LEU A 141 3.78 4.14 -15.27
CA LEU A 141 3.83 5.36 -14.46
C LEU A 141 4.56 6.55 -15.13
N LYS A 142 5.23 6.30 -16.26
CA LYS A 142 5.95 7.30 -17.06
C LYS A 142 5.17 7.73 -18.30
N ASP A 143 4.24 6.90 -18.77
CA ASP A 143 3.26 7.22 -19.81
C ASP A 143 2.28 8.31 -19.32
#